data_AF-A0A5B8Z4G3-F1
#
_entry.id   AF-A0A5B8Z4G3-F1
#
_cell.length_a   1.000
_cell.length_b   1.000
_cell.length_c   1.000
_cell.angle_alpha   90.00
_cell.angle_beta   90.00
_cell.angle_gamma   90.00
#
_symmetry.space_group_name_H-M   'P 1'
#
loop_
_entity.id
_entity.type
_entity.pdbx_description
1 polymer ?
#
loop_
_entity_poly.entity_id
_entity_poly.type
_entity_poly.pdbx_seq_one_letter_code
_entity_poly.pdbx_strand_id
1 'polypeptide(L)' 'MFYDSIGSVIYALLIWWGVFLFFQRINNRYPKGNTWKKDIILTFIQSVVVTLIFPPIVGILLRN' A
#
# COMPACT_ATOMS: atom_id res chain seq x y z
N MET A 1 18.49 4.85 -4.86
CA MET A 1 17.27 4.02 -4.68
C MET A 1 16.08 4.96 -4.81
N PHE A 2 14.87 4.48 -5.12
CA PHE A 2 13.67 5.34 -5.10
C PHE A 2 13.38 5.97 -3.72
N TYR A 3 14.06 5.48 -2.69
CA TYR A 3 14.01 5.91 -1.31
C TYR A 3 15.42 6.22 -0.82
N ASP A 4 15.56 7.26 0.00
CA ASP A 4 16.86 7.73 0.52
C ASP A 4 17.39 6.85 1.66
N SER A 5 16.49 6.19 2.41
CA SER A 5 16.86 5.32 3.53
C SER A 5 15.82 4.23 3.79
N ILE A 6 16.20 3.20 4.54
CA ILE A 6 15.26 2.18 5.04
C ILE A 6 14.12 2.84 5.84
N GLY A 7 14.43 3.88 6.63
CA GLY A 7 13.42 4.64 7.36
C GLY A 7 12.38 5.27 6.42
N SER A 8 12.80 5.86 5.30
CA SER A 8 11.88 6.43 4.32
C SER A 8 10.98 5.38 3.65
N VAL A 9 11.48 4.15 3.44
CA VAL A 9 10.67 3.02 2.95
C VAL A 9 9.59 2.64 3.95
N ILE A 10 9.95 2.55 5.24
CA ILE A 10 9.01 2.21 6.32
C ILE A 10 7.93 3.30 6.44
N TYR A 11 8.31 4.58 6.42
CA TYR A 11 7.33 5.67 6.48
C TYR A 11 6.39 5.66 5.27
N ALA A 12 6.90 5.49 4.06
CA ALA A 12 6.08 5.39 2.86
C ALA A 12 5.09 4.22 2.94
N LEU A 13 5.56 3.05 3.39
CA LEU A 13 4.72 1.86 3.56
C LEU A 13 3.60 2.11 4.56
N LEU A 14 3.91 2.66 5.74
CA LEU A 14 2.91 2.93 6.77
C LEU A 14 1.88 3.98 6.32
N ILE A 15 2.32 5.02 5.62
CA ILE A 15 1.41 6.05 5.06
C ILE A 15 0.44 5.40 4.07
N TRP A 16 0.95 4.66 3.07
CA TRP A 16 0.11 4.00 2.07
C TRP A 16 -0.82 2.97 2.70
N TRP A 17 -0.33 2.23 3.68
CA TRP A 17 -1.15 1.27 4.41
C TRP A 17 -2.30 1.94 5.14
N GLY A 18 -2.04 3.02 5.87
CA GLY A 18 -3.07 3.80 6.56
C GLY A 18 -4.11 4.36 5.59
N VAL A 19 -3.66 4.91 4.45
CA VAL A 19 -4.54 5.43 3.40
C VAL A 19 -5.44 4.33 2.83
N PHE A 20 -4.86 3.19 2.41
CA PHE A 20 -5.64 2.09 1.85
C PHE A 20 -6.59 1.48 2.88
N LEU A 21 -6.15 1.31 4.13
CA LEU A 21 -7.00 0.83 5.20
C LEU A 21 -8.16 1.80 5.42
N PHE A 22 -7.92 3.10 5.49
CA PHE A 22 -8.98 4.10 5.66
C PHE A 22 -10.01 4.02 4.54
N PHE A 23 -9.59 3.99 3.27
CA PHE A 23 -10.50 3.87 2.14
C PHE A 23 -11.26 2.54 2.12
N GLN A 24 -10.57 1.43 2.39
CA GLN A 24 -11.18 0.11 2.48
C GLN A 24 -12.26 0.08 3.57
N ARG A 25 -12.01 0.70 4.73
CA ARG A 25 -12.95 0.75 5.86
C ARG A 25 -14.16 1.64 5.58
N ILE A 26 -13.98 2.75 4.85
CA ILE A 26 -15.10 3.62 4.46
C ILE A 26 -16.00 2.93 3.43
N ASN A 27 -15.40 2.31 2.41
CA ASN A 27 -16.14 1.73 1.30
C ASN A 27 -16.80 0.39 1.67
N ASN A 28 -16.19 -0.41 2.54
CA ASN A 28 -16.71 -1.72 2.97
C ASN A 28 -17.28 -1.70 4.41
N ARG A 29 -18.01 -0.63 4.78
CA ARG A 29 -18.49 -0.39 6.15
C ARG A 29 -19.40 -1.51 6.71
N TYR A 30 -20.11 -2.27 5.86
CA TYR A 30 -21.02 -3.35 6.27
C TYR A 30 -20.75 -4.67 5.54
N PRO A 31 -19.71 -5.39 5.95
CA PRO A 31 -19.30 -6.57 5.24
C PRO A 31 -20.13 -7.77 5.70
N LYS A 32 -21.13 -8.19 4.91
CA LYS A 32 -21.87 -9.45 5.13
C LYS A 32 -20.98 -10.71 5.14
N GLY A 33 -19.71 -10.59 4.73
CA GLY A 33 -18.73 -11.70 4.77
C GLY A 33 -17.25 -11.29 4.75
N ASN A 34 -16.92 -10.00 4.91
CA ASN A 34 -15.53 -9.51 4.86
C ASN A 34 -15.04 -9.10 6.26
N THR A 35 -14.04 -9.82 6.78
CA THR A 35 -13.56 -9.61 8.14
C THR A 35 -12.52 -8.50 8.20
N TRP A 36 -12.47 -7.78 9.33
CA TRP A 36 -11.44 -6.76 9.61
C TRP A 36 -10.02 -7.27 9.34
N LYS A 37 -9.74 -8.53 9.69
CA LYS A 37 -8.42 -9.16 9.48
C LYS A 37 -8.07 -9.20 7.98
N LYS A 38 -9.04 -9.49 7.13
CA LYS A 38 -8.84 -9.55 5.67
C LYS A 38 -8.53 -8.16 5.11
N ASP A 39 -9.21 -7.12 5.58
CA ASP A 39 -8.93 -5.74 5.17
C ASP A 39 -7.51 -5.30 5.55
N ILE A 40 -7.09 -5.58 6.78
CA ILE A 40 -5.76 -5.26 7.28
C ILE A 40 -4.68 -5.93 6.42
N ILE A 41 -4.82 -7.23 6.16
CA ILE A 41 -3.84 -8.00 5.37
C ILE A 41 -3.82 -7.52 3.91
N LEU A 42 -5.00 -7.34 3.30
CA LEU A 42 -5.12 -6.90 1.92
C LEU A 42 -4.46 -5.52 1.71
N THR A 43 -4.77 -4.57 2.58
CA THR A 43 -4.27 -3.20 2.47
C THR A 43 -2.78 -3.11 2.81
N PHE A 44 -2.28 -3.99 3.68
CA PHE A 44 -0.84 -4.12 3.91
C PHE A 44 -0.13 -4.61 2.65
N ILE A 45 -0.62 -5.67 2.02
CA ILE A 45 -0.06 -6.17 0.75
C ILE A 45 -0.10 -5.08 -0.33
N GLN A 46 -1.21 -4.36 -0.46
CA GLN A 46 -1.32 -3.23 -1.40
C GLN A 46 -0.27 -2.15 -1.14
N SER A 47 -0.01 -1.79 0.12
CA SER A 47 1.03 -0.81 0.46
C SER A 47 2.44 -1.29 0.12
N VAL A 48 2.73 -2.59 0.31
CA VAL A 48 4.01 -3.19 -0.09
C VAL A 48 4.19 -3.13 -1.61
N VAL A 49 3.16 -3.48 -2.38
CA VAL A 49 3.19 -3.41 -3.85
C VAL A 49 3.44 -1.97 -4.32
N VAL A 50 2.70 -1.00 -3.77
CA VAL A 50 2.85 0.41 -4.15
C VAL A 50 4.20 0.99 -3.75
N THR A 51 4.77 0.55 -2.63
CA THR A 51 6.05 1.06 -2.15
C THR A 51 7.24 0.39 -2.85
N LEU A 52 7.22 -0.93 -3.04
CA LEU A 52 8.41 -1.66 -3.52
C LEU A 52 8.38 -2.00 -5.01
N ILE A 53 7.19 -2.22 -5.58
CA ILE A 53 7.05 -2.75 -6.93
C ILE A 53 6.72 -1.62 -7.92
N PHE A 54 5.90 -0.66 -7.52
CA PHE A 54 5.45 0.40 -8.42
C PHE A 54 6.58 1.36 -8.87
N PRO A 55 7.44 1.89 -7.98
CA PRO A 55 8.51 2.81 -8.40
C PRO A 55 9.46 2.24 -9.45
N PRO A 56 10.01 1.01 -9.32
CA PRO A 56 10.90 0.46 -10.34
C PRO A 56 10.19 0.22 -11.68
N ILE A 57 8.92 -0.21 -11.67
CA ILE A 57 8.15 -0.37 -12.91
C ILE A 57 8.00 0.98 -13.63
N VAL A 58 7.60 2.02 -12.90
CA VAL A 58 7.45 3.37 -13.47
C VAL A 58 8.79 3.89 -13.99
N GLY A 59 9.89 3.67 -13.25
CA GLY A 59 11.22 4.07 -13.71
C GLY A 59 11.67 3.36 -14.98
N ILE A 60 11.29 2.09 -15.18
CA ILE A 60 11.55 1.36 -16.43
C ILE A 60 10.70 1.94 -17.57
N LEU A 61 9.41 2.17 -17.33
CA LEU A 61 8.48 2.67 -18.34
C LEU A 61 8.83 4.08 -18.82
N LEU A 62 9.25 4.97 -17.92
CA LEU A 62 9.62 6.36 -18.25
C LEU A 62 11.01 6.48 -18.91
N ARG A 63 11.82 5.41 -18.89
CA ARG A 63 13.15 5.39 -19.50
C ARG A 63 13.12 4.94 -20.97
N ASN A 64 12.06 4.25 -21.39
CA ASN A 64 11.79 3.90 -22.79
C ASN A 64 11.08 5.04 -23.51
#